data_AF-A0A0H2UXI3-F1
#
_entry.id   AF-A0A0H2UXI3-F1
#
_cell.length_a   1.000
_cell.length_b   1.000
_cell.length_c   1.000
_cell.angle_alpha   90.00
_cell.angle_beta   90.00
_cell.angle_gamma   90.00
#
_symmetry.space_group_name_H-M   'P 1'
#
loop_
_entity.id
_entity.type
_entity.pdbx_description
1 polymer ?
#
loop_
_entity_poly.entity_id
_entity_poly.type
_entity_poly.pdbx_seq_one_letter_code
_entity_poly.pdbx_strand_id
1 'polypeptide(L)'
;MLPTPTGFLTLLDAGIYAISFSFGSAQGAIVGGLSGFLIDLVAGYPQWMFHSLIAHSVQGYFAGWRGRKRWFGVVIGSFIMIFWYFLGSLMLGYGLSGSLAGIWGNVMQNTLGLFVGFIIFKAILKQKKR
;
A
#
# COMPACT_ATOMS: atom_id res chain seq x y z
N MET A 1 9.83 10.92 -1.77
CA MET A 1 8.47 11.19 -1.23
C MET A 1 8.02 12.50 -1.85
N LEU A 2 6.82 12.55 -2.43
CA LEU A 2 6.25 13.80 -2.93
C LEU A 2 5.21 14.29 -1.92
N PRO A 3 5.39 15.45 -1.27
CA PRO A 3 4.42 15.95 -0.30
C PRO A 3 3.06 16.23 -0.97
N THR A 4 1.98 15.83 -0.31
CA THR A 4 0.59 16.13 -0.67
C THR A 4 -0.08 16.91 0.46
N PRO A 5 -1.17 17.66 0.20
CA PRO A 5 -1.83 18.48 1.23
C PRO A 5 -2.27 17.72 2.49
N THR A 6 -2.37 16.39 2.42
CA THR A 6 -2.82 15.52 3.51
C THR A 6 -1.80 14.44 3.90
N GLY A 7 -0.58 14.46 3.35
CA GLY A 7 0.42 13.41 3.60
C GLY A 7 1.57 13.42 2.60
N PHE A 8 2.05 12.24 2.19
CA PHE A 8 3.12 12.10 1.21
C PHE A 8 2.82 10.93 0.27
N LEU A 9 3.04 11.14 -1.02
CA LEU A 9 3.01 10.10 -2.02
C LEU A 9 4.35 9.35 -2.00
N THR A 10 4.26 8.04 -1.79
CA THR A 10 5.42 7.15 -1.70
C THR A 10 5.40 6.09 -2.80
N LEU A 11 6.58 5.55 -3.14
CA LEU A 11 6.70 4.35 -3.98
C LEU A 11 6.65 3.06 -3.14
N LEU A 12 6.24 3.15 -1.88
CA LEU A 12 6.11 2.02 -0.97
C LEU A 12 5.22 0.93 -1.58
N ASP A 13 4.03 1.34 -2.02
CA ASP A 13 3.03 0.44 -2.62
C ASP A 13 3.60 -0.29 -3.84
N ALA A 14 4.50 0.33 -4.62
CA ALA A 14 5.15 -0.34 -5.74
C ALA A 14 6.01 -1.53 -5.29
N GLY A 15 6.77 -1.36 -4.20
CA GLY A 15 7.53 -2.45 -3.58
C GLY A 15 6.62 -3.55 -3.04
N ILE A 16 5.53 -3.18 -2.36
CA ILE A 16 4.54 -4.12 -1.82
C ILE A 16 3.93 -4.95 -2.95
N TYR A 17 3.38 -4.30 -3.98
CA TYR A 17 2.81 -5.00 -5.13
C TYR A 17 3.83 -5.88 -5.84
N ALA A 18 5.06 -5.41 -6.05
CA ALA A 18 6.10 -6.22 -6.69
C ALA A 18 6.42 -7.50 -5.89
N ILE A 19 6.56 -7.39 -4.56
CA ILE A 19 6.83 -8.53 -3.68
C ILE A 19 5.64 -9.47 -3.57
N SER A 20 4.44 -8.93 -3.31
CA SER A 20 3.19 -9.70 -3.32
C SER A 20 3.04 -10.45 -4.63
N PHE A 21 3.35 -9.81 -5.76
CA PHE A 21 3.21 -10.43 -7.05
C PHE A 21 4.23 -11.52 -7.33
N SER A 22 5.45 -11.35 -6.84
CA SER A 22 6.56 -12.27 -7.10
C SER A 22 6.58 -13.46 -6.14
N PHE A 23 6.29 -13.24 -4.87
CA PHE A 23 6.51 -14.21 -3.79
C PHE A 23 5.21 -14.71 -3.15
N GLY A 24 4.13 -13.92 -3.18
CA GLY A 24 2.80 -14.31 -2.70
C GLY A 24 2.34 -13.57 -1.45
N SER A 25 1.18 -13.98 -0.93
CA SER A 25 0.44 -13.26 0.13
C SER A 25 1.19 -13.11 1.45
N ALA A 26 1.86 -14.15 1.95
CA ALA A 26 2.55 -14.07 3.23
C ALA A 26 3.71 -13.07 3.19
N GLN A 27 4.53 -13.14 2.14
CA GLN A 27 5.66 -12.24 1.92
C GLN A 27 5.18 -10.81 1.65
N GLY A 28 4.12 -10.67 0.87
CA GLY A 28 3.46 -9.39 0.63
C GLY A 28 2.98 -8.73 1.92
N ALA A 29 2.36 -9.51 2.82
CA ALA A 29 1.87 -9.00 4.10
C ALA A 29 3.02 -8.55 5.01
N ILE A 30 4.05 -9.38 5.16
CA ILE A 30 5.20 -9.07 6.03
C ILE A 30 5.94 -7.83 5.51
N VAL A 31 6.29 -7.81 4.21
CA VAL A 31 7.00 -6.68 3.63
C VAL A 31 6.13 -5.43 3.62
N GLY A 32 4.85 -5.54 3.30
CA GLY A 32 3.90 -4.43 3.35
C GLY A 32 3.81 -3.81 4.74
N GLY A 33 3.53 -4.61 5.76
CA GLY A 33 3.40 -4.13 7.13
C GLY A 33 4.68 -3.52 7.67
N LEU A 34 5.82 -4.21 7.54
CA LEU A 34 7.08 -3.72 8.07
C LEU A 34 7.56 -2.46 7.35
N SER A 35 7.41 -2.40 6.02
CA SER A 35 7.81 -1.21 5.27
C SER A 35 6.90 -0.01 5.58
N GLY A 36 5.58 -0.23 5.72
CA GLY A 36 4.63 0.80 6.16
C GLY A 36 4.87 1.28 7.59
N PHE A 37 5.23 0.39 8.51
CA PHE A 37 5.61 0.76 9.87
C PHE A 37 6.87 1.63 9.90
N LEU A 38 7.92 1.18 9.20
CA LEU A 38 9.21 1.84 9.20
C LEU A 38 9.18 3.19 8.50
N ILE A 39 8.42 3.34 7.41
CA ILE A 39 8.36 4.60 6.68
C ILE A 39 7.75 5.72 7.54
N ASP A 40 6.71 5.42 8.32
CA ASP A 40 6.08 6.41 9.19
C ASP A 40 6.94 6.77 10.40
N LEU A 41 7.66 5.78 10.94
CA LEU A 41 8.62 6.01 12.01
C LEU A 41 9.76 6.94 11.55
N VAL A 42 10.31 6.69 10.36
CA VAL A 42 11.41 7.48 9.78
C VAL A 42 10.93 8.85 9.27
N ALA A 43 9.71 8.93 8.74
CA ALA A 43 9.13 10.18 8.24
C ALA A 43 8.67 11.13 9.37
N GLY A 44 8.72 10.70 10.64
CA GLY A 44 8.33 11.54 11.78
C GLY A 44 6.83 11.53 12.07
N TYR A 45 6.10 10.52 11.63
CA TYR A 45 4.66 10.33 11.83
C TYR A 45 4.36 9.07 12.66
N PRO A 46 4.92 8.92 13.87
CA PRO A 46 4.79 7.69 14.66
C PRO A 46 3.34 7.31 14.99
N GLN A 47 2.42 8.27 15.07
CA GLN A 47 0.99 8.01 15.26
C GLN A 47 0.37 7.17 14.12
N TRP A 48 0.96 7.20 12.93
CA TRP A 48 0.50 6.43 11.76
C TRP A 48 1.14 5.05 11.66
N MET A 49 2.25 4.78 12.36
CA MET A 49 3.07 3.57 12.17
C MET A 49 2.27 2.26 12.28
N PHE A 50 1.36 2.15 13.26
CA PHE A 50 0.54 0.96 13.46
C PHE A 50 -0.63 0.89 12.50
N HIS A 51 -1.16 2.05 12.09
CA HIS A 51 -2.20 2.10 11.05
C HIS A 51 -1.64 1.62 9.72
N SER A 52 -0.46 2.09 9.34
CA SER A 52 0.24 1.70 8.12
C SER A 52 0.69 0.26 8.15
N LEU A 53 1.15 -0.24 9.30
CA LEU A 53 1.44 -1.67 9.49
C LEU A 53 0.24 -2.53 9.12
N ILE A 54 -0.95 -2.20 9.64
CA ILE A 54 -2.18 -2.97 9.37
C ILE A 54 -2.61 -2.81 7.91
N ALA A 55 -2.74 -1.57 7.43
CA ALA A 55 -3.20 -1.27 6.07
C ALA A 55 -2.36 -1.98 5.01
N HIS A 56 -1.04 -1.82 5.09
CA HIS A 56 -0.13 -2.35 4.09
C HIS A 56 0.10 -3.87 4.24
N SER A 57 -0.02 -4.43 5.45
CA SER A 57 -0.04 -5.90 5.62
C SER A 57 -1.22 -6.52 4.88
N VAL A 58 -2.42 -5.96 5.06
CA VAL A 58 -3.63 -6.48 4.44
C VAL A 58 -3.61 -6.26 2.93
N GLN A 59 -3.18 -5.09 2.47
CA GLN A 59 -2.97 -4.80 1.05
C GLN A 59 -2.03 -5.81 0.40
N GLY A 60 -0.85 -6.03 1.01
CA GLY A 60 0.15 -6.97 0.51
C GLY A 60 -0.33 -8.42 0.52
N TYR A 61 -1.10 -8.82 1.54
CA TYR A 61 -1.71 -10.14 1.63
C TYR A 61 -2.66 -10.41 0.45
N PHE A 62 -3.64 -9.53 0.24
CA PHE A 62 -4.63 -9.73 -0.82
C PHE A 62 -4.03 -9.58 -2.22
N ALA A 63 -3.11 -8.63 -2.42
CA ALA A 63 -2.39 -8.48 -3.68
C ALA A 63 -1.58 -9.73 -4.06
N GLY A 64 -1.16 -10.53 -3.08
CA GLY A 64 -0.38 -11.74 -3.28
C GLY A 64 -1.16 -12.96 -3.78
N TRP A 65 -2.48 -12.84 -3.97
CA TRP A 65 -3.29 -13.90 -4.57
C TRP A 65 -2.82 -14.26 -5.98
N ARG A 66 -3.00 -15.53 -6.36
CA ARG A 66 -2.53 -16.09 -7.64
C ARG A 66 -3.67 -16.32 -8.62
N GLY A 67 -3.33 -16.35 -9.92
CA GLY A 67 -4.27 -16.61 -11.01
C GLY A 67 -5.32 -15.50 -11.20
N ARG A 68 -6.52 -15.88 -11.67
CA ARG A 68 -7.64 -14.94 -11.89
C ARG A 68 -8.08 -14.19 -10.63
N LYS A 69 -7.85 -14.76 -9.44
CA LYS A 69 -8.18 -14.14 -8.16
C LYS A 69 -7.29 -12.94 -7.83
N ARG A 70 -6.11 -12.79 -8.47
CA ARG A 70 -5.21 -11.64 -8.21
C ARG A 70 -5.90 -10.30 -8.39
N TRP A 71 -6.63 -10.11 -9.49
CA TRP A 71 -7.29 -8.84 -9.76
C TRP A 71 -8.28 -8.47 -8.67
N PHE A 72 -9.07 -9.44 -8.20
CA PHE A 72 -9.95 -9.26 -7.05
C PHE A 72 -9.18 -8.94 -5.77
N GLY A 73 -8.08 -9.65 -5.52
CA GLY A 73 -7.21 -9.39 -4.36
C GLY A 73 -6.60 -7.97 -4.38
N VAL A 74 -6.17 -7.48 -5.54
CA VAL A 74 -5.67 -6.11 -5.67
C VAL A 74 -6.77 -5.10 -5.37
N VAL A 75 -7.98 -5.27 -5.92
CA VAL A 75 -9.10 -4.35 -5.66
C VAL A 75 -9.48 -4.34 -4.19
N ILE A 76 -9.64 -5.53 -3.57
CA ILE A 76 -9.98 -5.67 -2.15
C ILE A 76 -8.88 -5.07 -1.27
N GLY A 77 -7.61 -5.39 -1.53
CA GLY A 77 -6.48 -4.86 -0.76
C GLY A 77 -6.35 -3.35 -0.86
N SER A 78 -6.55 -2.78 -2.05
CA SER A 78 -6.58 -1.33 -2.28
C SER A 78 -7.70 -0.66 -1.51
N PHE A 79 -8.90 -1.24 -1.57
CA PHE A 79 -10.07 -0.71 -0.89
C PHE A 79 -9.87 -0.72 0.63
N ILE A 80 -9.39 -1.83 1.19
CA ILE A 80 -9.12 -1.95 2.63
C ILE A 80 -8.05 -0.94 3.07
N MET A 81 -6.97 -0.78 2.30
CA MET A 81 -5.93 0.19 2.59
C MET A 81 -6.52 1.61 2.67
N ILE A 82 -7.23 2.05 1.62
CA ILE A 82 -7.81 3.41 1.56
C ILE A 82 -8.85 3.61 2.68
N PHE A 83 -9.72 2.63 2.90
CA PHE A 83 -10.74 2.69 3.94
C PHE A 83 -10.12 2.74 5.34
N TRP A 84 -9.06 1.98 5.58
CA TRP A 84 -8.36 1.99 6.87
C TRP A 84 -7.69 3.32 7.14
N TYR A 85 -7.06 3.95 6.14
CA TYR A 85 -6.51 5.29 6.28
C TYR A 85 -7.58 6.35 6.53
N PHE A 86 -8.74 6.24 5.87
CA PHE A 86 -9.89 7.11 6.15
C PHE A 86 -10.39 6.95 7.59
N LEU A 87 -10.49 5.71 8.08
CA LEU A 87 -10.87 5.46 9.48
C LEU A 87 -9.79 5.96 10.45
N GLY A 88 -8.51 5.73 10.12
CA GLY A 88 -7.37 6.21 10.90
C GLY A 88 -7.34 7.73 11.02
N SER A 89 -7.61 8.47 9.94
CA SER A 89 -7.69 9.93 9.98
C SER A 89 -8.85 10.43 10.83
N LEU A 90 -10.00 9.73 10.81
CA LEU A 90 -11.12 10.04 11.70
C LEU A 90 -10.76 9.77 13.17
N MET A 91 -10.13 8.64 13.47
CA MET A 91 -9.69 8.27 14.83
C MET A 91 -8.65 9.22 15.40
N LEU A 92 -7.75 9.73 14.56
CA LEU A 92 -6.72 10.70 14.94
C LEU A 92 -7.23 12.15 15.01
N GLY A 93 -8.51 12.39 14.72
CA GLY A 93 -9.14 13.70 14.91
C GLY A 93 -8.95 14.69 13.77
N TYR A 94 -8.54 14.26 12.57
CA TYR A 94 -8.37 15.14 11.39
C TYR A 94 -9.70 15.68 10.82
N GLY A 95 -10.84 15.28 11.38
CA GLY A 95 -12.17 15.68 10.94
C GLY A 95 -12.61 15.03 9.64
N LEU A 96 -13.88 15.22 9.27
CA LEU A 96 -14.47 14.59 8.08
C LEU A 96 -13.87 15.14 6.78
N SER A 97 -13.64 16.45 6.71
CA SER A 97 -13.06 17.12 5.54
C SER A 97 -11.62 16.66 5.26
N GLY A 98 -10.77 16.63 6.29
CA GLY A 98 -9.40 16.14 6.18
C GLY A 98 -9.33 14.65 5.81
N SER A 99 -10.21 13.85 6.39
CA SER A 99 -10.32 12.42 6.09
C SER A 99 -10.75 12.16 4.64
N LEU A 100 -11.74 12.89 4.14
CA LEU A 100 -12.18 12.80 2.74
C LEU A 100 -11.11 13.24 1.75
N ALA A 101 -10.36 14.30 2.06
CA ALA A 101 -9.25 14.75 1.23
C ALA A 101 -8.13 13.69 1.15
N GLY A 102 -7.86 12.99 2.26
CA GLY A 102 -6.87 11.91 2.32
C GLY A 102 -7.18 10.72 1.41
N ILE A 103 -8.46 10.42 1.15
CA ILE A 103 -8.87 9.34 0.24
C ILE A 103 -8.23 9.54 -1.15
N TRP A 104 -8.28 10.76 -1.68
CA TRP A 104 -7.76 11.03 -3.01
C TRP A 104 -6.25 10.81 -3.09
N GLY A 105 -5.51 11.26 -2.08
CA GLY A 105 -4.08 10.99 -1.96
C GLY A 105 -3.75 9.51 -1.94
N ASN A 106 -4.48 8.72 -1.13
CA ASN A 106 -4.28 7.28 -1.02
C ASN A 106 -4.64 6.53 -2.30
N VAL A 107 -5.71 6.94 -2.99
CA VAL A 107 -6.08 6.39 -4.31
C VAL A 107 -4.95 6.60 -5.31
N MET A 108 -4.44 7.83 -5.43
CA MET A 108 -3.35 8.14 -6.37
C MET A 108 -2.07 7.36 -6.03
N GLN A 109 -1.69 7.31 -4.75
CA GLN A 109 -0.53 6.54 -4.30
C GLN A 109 -0.68 5.06 -4.65
N ASN A 110 -1.82 4.47 -4.33
CA ASN A 110 -2.08 3.06 -4.55
C ASN A 110 -2.12 2.70 -6.05
N THR A 111 -2.73 3.55 -6.89
CA THR A 111 -2.77 3.33 -8.34
C THR A 111 -1.39 3.43 -8.97
N LEU A 112 -0.60 4.45 -8.60
CA LEU A 112 0.79 4.57 -9.08
C LEU A 112 1.65 3.41 -8.59
N GLY A 113 1.50 3.02 -7.32
CA GLY A 113 2.15 1.87 -6.73
C GLY A 113 1.84 0.59 -7.50
N LEU A 114 0.57 0.32 -7.77
CA LEU A 114 0.14 -0.85 -8.55
C LEU A 114 0.77 -0.86 -9.95
N PHE A 115 0.73 0.28 -10.64
CA PHE A 115 1.28 0.40 -11.99
C PHE A 115 2.78 0.12 -12.02
N VAL A 116 3.55 0.81 -11.16
CA VAL A 116 5.01 0.63 -11.08
C VAL A 116 5.37 -0.77 -10.58
N GLY A 117 4.68 -1.27 -9.54
CA GLY A 117 4.90 -2.61 -8.99
C GLY A 117 4.63 -3.72 -10.00
N PHE A 118 3.62 -3.55 -10.87
CA PHE A 118 3.35 -4.49 -11.96
C PHE A 118 4.45 -4.50 -13.03
N ILE A 119 4.99 -3.33 -13.39
CA ILE A 119 6.13 -3.22 -14.32
C ILE A 119 7.35 -3.93 -13.75
N ILE A 120 7.67 -3.70 -12.48
CA ILE A 120 8.79 -4.35 -11.78
C ILE A 120 8.58 -5.88 -11.78
N PHE A 121 7.39 -6.36 -11.42
CA PHE A 121 7.06 -7.78 -11.46
C PHE A 121 7.28 -8.42 -12.84
N LYS A 122 6.84 -7.74 -13.92
CA LYS A 122 7.08 -8.19 -15.30
C LYS A 122 8.56 -8.24 -15.65
N ALA A 123 9.35 -7.26 -15.20
CA ALA A 123 10.80 -7.22 -15.41
C ALA A 123 11.51 -8.38 -14.70
N ILE A 124 11.15 -8.65 -13.43
CA ILE A 124 11.68 -9.79 -12.65
C ILE A 124 11.35 -11.12 -13.33
N LEU A 125 10.10 -11.31 -13.78
CA LEU A 125 9.69 -12.51 -14.51
C LEU A 125 10.46 -12.70 -15.82
N LYS A 126 10.76 -11.62 -16.53
CA LYS A 126 11.54 -11.67 -17.79
C LYS A 126 12.97 -12.10 -17.54
N GLN A 127 13.59 -11.66 -16.44
CA GLN A 127 14.95 -12.08 -16.08
C GLN A 127 15.00 -13.55 -15.64
N LYS A 128 14.02 -14.03 -14.89
CA LYS A 128 13.97 -15.45 -14.45
C LYS A 128 13.81 -16.46 -15.59
N LYS A 129 13.42 -16.00 -16.79
CA LYS A 129 13.29 -16.82 -18.00
C LYS A 129 14.57 -16.86 -18.86
N ARG A 130 15.57 -16.02 -18.56
CA ARG A 130 16.91 -16.09 -19.15
C ARG A 130 17.81 -16.92 -18.26
#